data_AF-G9NRA7-F1
#
_entry.id   AF-G9NRA7-F1
#
_cell.length_a   1.000
_cell.length_b   1.000
_cell.length_c   1.000
_cell.angle_alpha   90.00
_cell.angle_beta   90.00
_cell.angle_gamma   90.00
#
_symmetry.space_group_name_H-M   'P 1'
#
loop_
_entity.id
_entity.type
_entity.pdbx_description
1 polymer ?
#
loop_
_entity_poly.entity_id
_entity_poly.type
_entity_poly.pdbx_seq_one_letter_code
_entity_poly.pdbx_strand_id
1 'polypeptide(L)'
;MELNNSQIALARAFDRPYSDIARDEKLLYLRRNLEIDHRGQVFFSSAWRTYEPPIDQPLPPINQFEFPDFCNKSVPIYFLNGQWRFAGTLCNYIYRQWFKPFRSEIEHGRFLTKYIAPKNAENRSHPITASIGSFIALHKAICTNIHQQRKEYAAVIASGADNHHIVKDHQNYVLQPLFEALVLVIDPGNWKGEDSTLIGRLPVTMARTGVETGLSSPITFESIVDKIDEYIGETAVKTTLETAITFVTELEARETRVFGLQPNPIASWDPDYSFPQWRDIMPYDQMIGPSTRFVDIEKCLQSLQQLQQNNRNWDQQYVDVEEREARQYIEWIC
;
A
#
# COMPACT_ATOMS: atom_id res chain seq x y z
N MET A 1 -27.56 30.24 5.14
CA MET A 1 -27.41 28.99 4.37
C MET A 1 -27.13 27.90 5.38
N GLU A 2 -27.93 26.84 5.43
CA GLU A 2 -27.67 25.71 6.32
C GLU A 2 -26.40 24.98 5.85
N LEU A 3 -25.51 24.63 6.79
CA LEU A 3 -24.30 23.87 6.49
C LEU A 3 -24.64 22.40 6.29
N ASN A 4 -24.00 21.74 5.32
CA ASN A 4 -24.10 20.28 5.17
C ASN A 4 -23.22 19.55 6.21
N ASN A 5 -23.37 18.22 6.31
CA ASN A 5 -22.63 17.40 7.28
C ASN A 5 -21.10 17.53 7.14
N SER A 6 -20.58 17.59 5.92
CA SER A 6 -19.15 17.71 5.64
C SER A 6 -18.59 19.07 6.11
N GLN A 7 -19.36 20.14 5.90
CA GLN A 7 -19.03 21.50 6.38
C GLN A 7 -19.11 21.60 7.91
N ILE A 8 -20.10 20.95 8.54
CA ILE A 8 -20.22 20.87 9.99
C ILE A 8 -19.03 20.11 10.59
N ALA A 9 -18.64 18.98 10.00
CA ALA A 9 -17.50 18.19 10.45
C ALA A 9 -16.19 18.99 10.36
N LEU A 10 -15.97 19.70 9.24
CA LEU A 10 -14.84 20.61 9.06
C LEU A 10 -14.84 21.73 10.11
N ALA A 11 -15.98 22.41 10.33
CA ALA A 11 -16.11 23.47 11.32
C ALA A 11 -15.77 22.99 12.74
N ARG A 12 -16.22 21.78 13.11
CA ARG A 12 -15.87 21.13 14.38
C ARG A 12 -14.38 20.80 14.48
N ALA A 13 -13.76 20.32 13.40
CA ALA A 13 -12.34 19.96 13.41
C ALA A 13 -11.43 21.17 13.72
N PHE A 14 -11.82 22.35 13.26
CA PHE A 14 -11.10 23.61 13.50
C PHE A 14 -11.65 24.46 14.64
N ASP A 15 -12.72 24.02 15.31
CA ASP A 15 -13.44 24.79 16.33
C ASP A 15 -13.74 26.25 15.91
N ARG A 16 -14.15 26.42 14.64
CA ARG A 16 -14.40 27.73 14.02
C ARG A 16 -15.58 27.64 13.05
N PRO A 17 -16.33 28.74 12.83
CA PRO A 17 -17.35 28.80 11.78
C PRO A 17 -16.77 28.44 10.41
N TYR A 18 -17.54 27.70 9.59
CA TYR A 18 -17.09 27.29 8.24
C TYR A 18 -16.68 28.47 7.35
N SER A 19 -17.33 29.64 7.51
CA SER A 19 -17.00 30.88 6.79
C SER A 19 -15.59 31.38 7.05
N ASP A 20 -15.02 31.04 8.21
CA ASP A 20 -13.75 31.59 8.70
C ASP A 20 -12.58 30.66 8.39
N ILE A 21 -12.87 29.46 7.85
CA ILE A 21 -11.87 28.47 7.48
C ILE A 21 -11.34 28.81 6.09
N ALA A 22 -10.04 29.11 6.03
CA ALA A 22 -9.39 29.48 4.78
C ALA A 22 -9.30 28.30 3.81
N ARG A 23 -9.13 28.60 2.52
CA ARG A 23 -9.04 27.58 1.46
C ARG A 23 -7.93 26.56 1.74
N ASP A 24 -6.75 27.01 2.16
CA ASP A 24 -5.60 26.13 2.43
C ASP A 24 -5.86 25.22 3.64
N GLU A 25 -6.68 25.66 4.60
CA GLU A 25 -7.11 24.84 5.74
C GLU A 25 -8.14 23.77 5.33
N LYS A 26 -9.01 24.10 4.37
CA LYS A 26 -9.93 23.11 3.75
C LYS A 26 -9.13 22.04 2.99
N LEU A 27 -8.13 22.45 2.22
CA LEU A 27 -7.23 21.54 1.52
C LEU A 27 -6.42 20.67 2.47
N LEU A 28 -5.93 21.23 3.58
CA LEU A 28 -5.29 20.49 4.67
C LEU A 28 -6.21 19.42 5.24
N TYR A 29 -7.46 19.77 5.55
CA TYR A 29 -8.46 18.83 6.05
C TYR A 29 -8.74 17.70 5.06
N LEU A 30 -8.94 18.04 3.78
CA LEU A 30 -9.17 17.08 2.70
C LEU A 30 -8.00 16.12 2.55
N ARG A 31 -6.77 16.63 2.47
CA ARG A 31 -5.55 15.82 2.34
C ARG A 31 -5.38 14.90 3.55
N ARG A 32 -5.66 15.39 4.76
CA ARG A 32 -5.60 14.57 5.98
C ARG A 32 -6.61 13.41 5.92
N ASN A 33 -7.84 13.63 5.47
CA ASN A 33 -8.81 12.55 5.35
C ASN A 33 -8.38 11.51 4.30
N LEU A 34 -7.88 11.96 3.14
CA LEU A 34 -7.32 11.06 2.12
C LEU A 34 -6.23 10.15 2.69
N GLU A 35 -5.33 10.69 3.50
CA GLU A 35 -4.26 9.94 4.14
C GLU A 35 -4.76 8.94 5.20
N ILE A 36 -5.80 9.31 5.97
CA ILE A 36 -6.46 8.41 6.93
C ILE A 36 -7.14 7.25 6.18
N ASP A 37 -7.89 7.56 5.13
CA ASP A 37 -8.60 6.56 4.33
C ASP A 37 -7.61 5.63 3.64
N HIS A 38 -6.57 6.17 3.00
CA HIS A 38 -5.49 5.40 2.40
C HIS A 38 -4.87 4.43 3.40
N ARG A 39 -4.56 4.91 4.62
CA ARG A 39 -4.01 4.07 5.68
C ARG A 39 -4.96 2.92 6.06
N GLY A 40 -6.24 3.22 6.24
CA GLY A 40 -7.26 2.22 6.54
C GLY A 40 -7.38 1.17 5.44
N GLN A 41 -7.40 1.60 4.17
CA GLN A 41 -7.48 0.71 3.01
C GLN A 41 -6.25 -0.18 2.90
N VAL A 42 -5.03 0.37 3.01
CA VAL A 42 -3.80 -0.42 2.96
C VAL A 42 -3.76 -1.45 4.09
N PHE A 43 -4.15 -1.06 5.31
CA PHE A 43 -4.22 -2.01 6.42
C PHE A 43 -5.23 -3.13 6.15
N PHE A 44 -6.44 -2.77 5.72
CA PHE A 44 -7.50 -3.72 5.45
C PHE A 44 -7.14 -4.70 4.32
N SER A 45 -6.56 -4.22 3.21
CA SER A 45 -6.03 -5.06 2.15
C SER A 45 -4.89 -5.97 2.61
N SER A 46 -4.04 -5.48 3.52
CA SER A 46 -2.89 -6.24 4.03
C SER A 46 -3.29 -7.35 4.99
N ALA A 47 -4.18 -7.06 5.95
CA ALA A 47 -4.49 -7.95 7.07
C ALA A 47 -5.77 -8.78 6.86
N TRP A 48 -6.79 -8.21 6.20
CA TRP A 48 -8.13 -8.81 6.11
C TRP A 48 -8.49 -9.32 4.71
N ARG A 49 -7.92 -8.71 3.66
CA ARG A 49 -8.12 -9.13 2.26
C ARG A 49 -6.82 -9.56 1.59
N THR A 50 -5.94 -10.20 2.35
CA THR A 50 -4.72 -10.77 1.79
C THR A 50 -5.08 -11.78 0.70
N TYR A 51 -4.37 -11.74 -0.43
CA TYR A 51 -4.53 -12.75 -1.46
C TYR A 51 -3.82 -14.03 -1.02
N GLU A 52 -4.52 -15.16 -1.10
CA GLU A 52 -4.09 -16.42 -0.49
C GLU A 52 -4.02 -17.57 -1.52
N PRO A 53 -3.07 -17.50 -2.46
CA PRO A 53 -2.96 -18.49 -3.52
C PRO A 53 -2.34 -19.80 -3.00
N PRO A 54 -2.70 -20.96 -3.58
CA PRO A 54 -1.92 -22.17 -3.41
C PRO A 54 -0.57 -22.04 -4.12
N ILE A 55 0.49 -22.64 -3.56
CA ILE A 55 1.85 -22.54 -4.15
C ILE A 55 1.99 -23.42 -5.40
N ASP A 56 1.43 -24.62 -5.37
CA ASP A 56 1.64 -25.65 -6.41
C ASP A 56 0.34 -26.02 -7.14
N GLN A 57 -0.64 -25.12 -7.17
CA GLN A 57 -1.91 -25.31 -7.88
C GLN A 57 -2.26 -24.08 -8.72
N PRO A 58 -3.23 -24.19 -9.65
CA PRO A 58 -3.71 -23.04 -10.40
C PRO A 58 -4.12 -21.88 -9.51
N LEU A 59 -3.83 -20.66 -9.95
CA LEU A 59 -4.18 -19.45 -9.23
C LEU A 59 -5.70 -19.32 -9.11
N PRO A 60 -6.23 -18.96 -7.92
CA PRO A 60 -7.61 -18.53 -7.82
C PRO A 60 -7.81 -17.25 -8.63
N PRO A 61 -9.02 -17.03 -9.19
CA PRO A 61 -9.32 -15.81 -9.93
C PRO A 61 -9.01 -14.57 -9.12
N ILE A 62 -8.30 -13.61 -9.71
CA ILE A 62 -8.10 -12.28 -9.13
C ILE A 62 -9.35 -11.47 -9.44
N ASN A 63 -10.08 -11.05 -8.42
CA ASN A 63 -11.30 -10.27 -8.61
C ASN A 63 -11.01 -8.76 -8.79
N GLN A 64 -12.03 -8.00 -9.16
CA GLN A 64 -11.89 -6.57 -9.44
C GLN A 64 -11.44 -5.69 -8.27
N PHE A 65 -11.59 -6.17 -7.03
CA PHE A 65 -11.10 -5.46 -5.84
C PHE A 65 -9.66 -5.83 -5.51
N GLU A 66 -9.21 -7.02 -5.92
CA GLU A 66 -7.83 -7.48 -5.73
C GLU A 66 -6.89 -6.93 -6.80
N PHE A 67 -7.35 -6.80 -8.05
CA PHE A 67 -6.54 -6.27 -9.15
C PHE A 67 -5.88 -4.91 -8.84
N PRO A 68 -6.62 -3.88 -8.34
CA PRO A 68 -6.03 -2.62 -7.90
C PRO A 68 -4.94 -2.78 -6.83
N ASP A 69 -5.09 -3.76 -5.94
CA ASP A 69 -4.21 -3.94 -4.78
C ASP A 69 -2.83 -4.50 -5.18
N PHE A 70 -2.76 -5.30 -6.26
CA PHE A 70 -1.50 -5.73 -6.86
C PHE A 70 -0.74 -4.60 -7.56
N CYS A 71 -1.45 -3.54 -7.93
CA CYS A 71 -0.88 -2.44 -8.69
C CYS A 71 -0.39 -1.31 -7.77
N ASN A 72 0.45 -0.45 -8.34
CA ASN A 72 1.03 0.72 -7.68
C ASN A 72 1.79 0.37 -6.40
N LYS A 73 2.32 -0.87 -6.35
CA LYS A 73 3.22 -1.38 -5.31
C LYS A 73 4.59 -1.64 -5.88
N SER A 74 5.63 -1.43 -5.08
CA SER A 74 7.01 -1.65 -5.50
C SER A 74 7.47 -3.09 -5.37
N VAL A 75 7.00 -3.83 -4.35
CA VAL A 75 7.34 -5.28 -4.20
C VAL A 75 6.21 -6.09 -3.54
N PRO A 76 6.07 -7.38 -3.85
CA PRO A 76 5.30 -8.31 -3.03
C PRO A 76 6.07 -8.76 -1.78
N ILE A 77 5.34 -8.98 -0.69
CA ILE A 77 5.77 -9.72 0.49
C ILE A 77 4.93 -10.98 0.60
N TYR A 78 5.60 -12.11 0.48
CA TYR A 78 5.08 -13.42 0.84
C TYR A 78 5.34 -13.66 2.31
N PHE A 79 4.31 -13.87 3.11
CA PHE A 79 4.48 -14.24 4.52
C PHE A 79 3.87 -15.61 4.79
N LEU A 80 4.67 -16.49 5.40
CA LEU A 80 4.34 -17.90 5.57
C LEU A 80 3.39 -18.11 6.75
N ASN A 81 2.52 -19.12 6.67
CA ASN A 81 1.65 -19.55 7.78
C ASN A 81 0.84 -18.39 8.39
N GLY A 82 0.37 -17.50 7.52
CA GLY A 82 -0.02 -16.12 7.85
C GLY A 82 -1.01 -15.98 8.99
N GLN A 83 -0.72 -15.01 9.87
CA GLN A 83 -1.65 -14.48 10.85
C GLN A 83 -1.95 -13.03 10.47
N TRP A 84 -3.25 -12.66 10.44
CA TRP A 84 -3.69 -11.30 10.15
C TRP A 84 -3.02 -10.26 11.08
N ARG A 85 -2.75 -10.63 12.34
CA ARG A 85 -2.03 -9.77 13.30
C ARG A 85 -0.63 -9.43 12.80
N PHE A 86 0.13 -10.44 12.36
CA PHE A 86 1.46 -10.23 11.81
C PHE A 86 1.42 -9.32 10.58
N ALA A 87 0.47 -9.56 9.67
CA ALA A 87 0.30 -8.74 8.48
C ALA A 87 -0.04 -7.28 8.83
N GLY A 88 -0.87 -7.05 9.85
CA GLY A 88 -1.17 -5.73 10.40
C GLY A 88 0.07 -5.05 11.00
N THR A 89 0.80 -5.74 11.87
CA THR A 89 2.05 -5.24 12.48
C THR A 89 3.10 -4.91 11.41
N LEU A 90 3.25 -5.77 10.40
CA LEU A 90 4.14 -5.55 9.26
C LEU A 90 3.72 -4.35 8.41
N CYS A 91 2.42 -4.20 8.14
CA CYS A 91 1.85 -3.02 7.49
C CYS A 91 2.12 -1.74 8.27
N ASN A 92 2.03 -1.78 9.61
CA ASN A 92 2.34 -0.65 10.45
C ASN A 92 3.83 -0.27 10.41
N TYR A 93 4.72 -1.26 10.48
CA TYR A 93 6.16 -1.03 10.38
C TYR A 93 6.54 -0.38 9.05
N ILE A 94 6.08 -0.94 7.92
CA ILE A 94 6.44 -0.44 6.59
C ILE A 94 5.84 0.95 6.34
N TYR A 95 4.59 1.18 6.76
CA TYR A 95 3.94 2.47 6.57
C TYR A 95 4.67 3.59 7.31
N ARG A 96 5.17 3.37 8.53
CA ARG A 96 5.97 4.37 9.25
C ARG A 96 7.26 4.77 8.53
N GLN A 97 7.88 3.82 7.82
CA GLN A 97 9.11 4.07 7.08
C GLN A 97 8.82 4.84 5.77
N TRP A 98 7.84 4.35 5.01
CA TRP A 98 7.51 4.86 3.68
C TRP A 98 6.72 6.17 3.70
N PHE A 99 5.72 6.28 4.57
CA PHE A 99 4.79 7.40 4.56
C PHE A 99 5.43 8.66 5.16
N LYS A 100 5.29 9.76 4.43
CA LYS A 100 5.63 11.12 4.86
C LYS A 100 4.35 11.95 4.80
N PRO A 101 3.80 12.37 5.95
CA PRO A 101 2.57 13.16 5.99
C PRO A 101 2.61 14.34 5.02
N PHE A 102 1.54 14.48 4.25
CA PHE A 102 1.31 15.47 3.19
C PHE A 102 2.24 15.40 1.97
N ARG A 103 3.23 14.50 1.97
CA ARG A 103 4.30 14.44 0.95
C ARG A 103 4.31 13.14 0.15
N SER A 104 3.84 12.04 0.71
CA SER A 104 3.74 10.77 -0.02
C SER A 104 2.59 10.80 -1.02
N GLU A 105 2.83 10.40 -2.26
CA GLU A 105 1.74 10.13 -3.21
C GLU A 105 1.00 8.87 -2.76
N ILE A 106 -0.33 8.94 -2.66
CA ILE A 106 -1.21 7.89 -2.10
C ILE A 106 -2.37 7.53 -3.05
N GLU A 107 -2.51 8.30 -4.11
CA GLU A 107 -3.51 8.16 -5.16
C GLU A 107 -3.43 6.77 -5.79
N HIS A 108 -4.59 6.22 -6.14
CA HIS A 108 -4.71 4.87 -6.73
C HIS A 108 -4.07 3.78 -5.86
N GLY A 109 -4.10 3.95 -4.53
CA GLY A 109 -3.62 2.98 -3.55
C GLY A 109 -2.10 2.78 -3.57
N ARG A 110 -1.32 3.79 -3.99
CA ARG A 110 0.13 3.69 -4.02
C ARG A 110 0.69 3.39 -2.64
N PHE A 111 1.49 2.34 -2.54
CA PHE A 111 2.17 1.96 -1.30
C PHE A 111 3.40 1.11 -1.64
N LEU A 112 4.33 0.92 -0.70
CA LEU A 112 5.56 0.20 -1.03
C LEU A 112 5.31 -1.28 -1.35
N THR A 113 4.37 -1.94 -0.66
CA THR A 113 4.30 -3.41 -0.66
C THR A 113 2.89 -3.98 -0.88
N LYS A 114 2.80 -5.12 -1.56
CA LYS A 114 1.60 -5.99 -1.57
C LYS A 114 1.82 -7.20 -0.67
N TYR A 115 0.81 -7.57 0.09
CA TYR A 115 0.82 -8.73 0.98
C TYR A 115 0.17 -9.94 0.31
N ILE A 116 0.87 -11.07 0.32
CA ILE A 116 0.42 -12.34 -0.22
C ILE A 116 0.69 -13.41 0.85
N ALA A 117 -0.32 -14.22 1.17
CA ALA A 117 -0.23 -15.29 2.16
C ALA A 117 -0.51 -16.64 1.49
N PRO A 118 0.51 -17.25 0.85
CA PRO A 118 0.31 -18.52 0.19
C PRO A 118 -0.20 -19.58 1.17
N LYS A 119 -0.98 -20.52 0.66
CA LYS A 119 -1.52 -21.63 1.46
C LYS A 119 -0.99 -22.95 0.96
N ASN A 120 -0.75 -23.85 1.90
CA ASN A 120 -0.59 -25.24 1.56
C ASN A 120 -1.96 -25.80 1.18
N ALA A 121 -2.05 -26.43 0.00
CA ALA A 121 -3.33 -26.84 -0.57
C ALA A 121 -4.01 -27.95 0.22
N GLU A 122 -3.24 -28.76 0.94
CA GLU A 122 -3.75 -29.91 1.70
C GLU A 122 -4.19 -29.52 3.11
N ASN A 123 -3.52 -28.53 3.75
CA ASN A 123 -3.88 -28.09 5.11
C ASN A 123 -3.22 -26.74 5.48
N ARG A 124 -4.05 -25.75 5.86
CA ARG A 124 -3.59 -24.42 6.30
C ARG A 124 -2.71 -24.44 7.55
N SER A 125 -2.78 -25.48 8.36
CA SER A 125 -2.01 -25.61 9.60
C SER A 125 -0.60 -26.19 9.39
N HIS A 126 -0.28 -26.68 8.19
CA HIS A 126 1.04 -27.25 7.93
C HIS A 126 2.03 -26.17 7.50
N PRO A 127 3.27 -26.20 8.04
CA PRO A 127 4.33 -25.30 7.61
C PRO A 127 4.55 -25.37 6.10
N ILE A 128 4.65 -24.21 5.47
CA ILE A 128 5.06 -24.11 4.07
C ILE A 128 6.56 -24.44 3.97
N THR A 129 6.89 -25.53 3.29
CA THR A 129 8.28 -25.98 3.04
C THR A 129 8.75 -25.66 1.61
N ALA A 130 8.05 -24.76 0.92
CA ALA A 130 8.33 -24.41 -0.47
C ALA A 130 9.70 -23.72 -0.64
N SER A 131 10.36 -24.02 -1.77
CA SER A 131 11.63 -23.39 -2.13
C SER A 131 11.42 -21.93 -2.56
N ILE A 132 12.48 -21.11 -2.51
CA ILE A 132 12.46 -19.75 -3.10
C ILE A 132 12.08 -19.78 -4.58
N GLY A 133 12.48 -20.82 -5.32
CA GLY A 133 12.08 -21.02 -6.71
C GLY A 133 10.56 -21.15 -6.88
N SER A 134 9.87 -21.78 -5.94
CA SER A 134 8.41 -21.92 -5.94
C SER A 134 7.71 -20.56 -5.76
N PHE A 135 8.21 -19.69 -4.87
CA PHE A 135 7.68 -18.33 -4.72
C PHE A 135 7.92 -17.47 -5.96
N ILE A 136 9.10 -17.60 -6.59
CA ILE A 136 9.38 -16.91 -7.86
C ILE A 136 8.42 -17.38 -8.96
N ALA A 137 8.19 -18.69 -9.09
CA ALA A 137 7.27 -19.25 -10.08
C ALA A 137 5.82 -18.79 -9.86
N LEU A 138 5.35 -18.85 -8.60
CA LEU A 138 4.05 -18.34 -8.18
C LEU A 138 3.89 -16.86 -8.54
N HIS A 139 4.90 -16.04 -8.22
CA HIS A 139 4.89 -14.62 -8.49
C HIS A 139 4.81 -14.29 -9.98
N LYS A 140 5.57 -15.01 -10.81
CA LYS A 140 5.50 -14.87 -12.28
C LYS A 140 4.12 -15.22 -12.81
N ALA A 141 3.47 -16.26 -12.27
CA ALA A 141 2.11 -16.62 -12.64
C ALA A 141 1.12 -15.51 -12.27
N ILE A 142 1.26 -14.89 -11.09
CA ILE A 142 0.43 -13.77 -10.63
C ILE A 142 0.60 -12.57 -11.57
N CYS A 143 1.84 -12.17 -11.86
CA CYS A 143 2.11 -11.04 -12.76
C CYS A 143 1.54 -11.28 -14.16
N THR A 144 1.67 -12.51 -14.68
CA THR A 144 1.09 -12.90 -15.97
C THR A 144 -0.43 -12.78 -15.97
N ASN A 145 -1.09 -13.22 -14.88
CA ASN A 145 -2.54 -13.11 -14.72
C ASN A 145 -2.99 -11.64 -14.70
N ILE A 146 -2.30 -10.77 -13.94
CA ILE A 146 -2.59 -9.33 -13.88
C ILE A 146 -2.45 -8.66 -15.27
N HIS A 147 -1.37 -8.96 -16.00
CA HIS A 147 -1.18 -8.43 -17.36
C HIS A 147 -2.28 -8.89 -18.32
N GLN A 148 -2.71 -10.15 -18.22
CA GLN A 148 -3.78 -10.70 -19.03
C GLN A 148 -5.13 -10.05 -18.69
N GLN A 149 -5.45 -9.92 -17.40
CA GLN A 149 -6.67 -9.28 -16.93
C GLN A 149 -6.76 -7.81 -17.36
N ARG A 150 -5.64 -7.08 -17.37
CA ARG A 150 -5.59 -5.71 -17.91
C ARG A 150 -5.96 -5.63 -19.39
N LYS A 151 -5.53 -6.59 -20.21
CA LYS A 151 -5.88 -6.66 -21.64
C LYS A 151 -7.37 -6.96 -21.81
N GLU A 152 -7.91 -7.85 -20.98
CA GLU A 152 -9.34 -8.19 -20.98
C GLU A 152 -10.20 -6.98 -20.61
N TYR A 153 -9.82 -6.23 -19.57
CA TYR A 153 -10.51 -4.97 -19.22
C TYR A 153 -10.50 -3.98 -20.37
N ALA A 154 -9.36 -3.77 -21.03
CA ALA A 154 -9.27 -2.88 -22.18
C ALA A 154 -10.18 -3.33 -23.34
N ALA A 155 -10.25 -4.63 -23.62
CA ALA A 155 -11.11 -5.20 -24.66
C ALA A 155 -12.61 -5.04 -24.33
N VAL A 156 -13.00 -5.31 -23.08
CA VAL A 156 -14.39 -5.14 -22.63
C VAL A 156 -14.81 -3.68 -22.73
N ILE A 157 -13.98 -2.75 -22.25
CA ILE A 157 -14.24 -1.30 -22.36
C ILE A 157 -14.37 -0.87 -23.82
N ALA A 158 -13.46 -1.31 -24.69
CA ALA A 158 -13.49 -0.97 -26.12
C ALA A 158 -14.74 -1.50 -26.84
N SER A 159 -15.29 -2.63 -26.39
CA SER A 159 -16.53 -3.18 -26.95
C SER A 159 -17.80 -2.49 -26.46
N GLY A 160 -17.71 -1.65 -25.42
CA GLY A 160 -18.86 -0.99 -24.81
C GLY A 160 -19.80 -1.94 -24.04
N ALA A 161 -19.36 -3.17 -23.78
CA ALA A 161 -20.12 -4.13 -23.00
C ALA A 161 -20.23 -3.67 -21.54
N ASP A 162 -21.45 -3.67 -21.01
CA ASP A 162 -21.66 -3.40 -19.59
C ASP A 162 -21.26 -4.64 -18.78
N ASN A 163 -20.18 -4.52 -18.01
CA ASN A 163 -19.68 -5.58 -17.16
C ASN A 163 -19.28 -5.00 -15.81
N HIS A 164 -19.98 -5.43 -14.76
CA HIS A 164 -19.73 -4.98 -13.39
C HIS A 164 -18.53 -5.67 -12.71
N HIS A 165 -17.75 -6.46 -13.46
CA HIS A 165 -16.55 -7.17 -12.98
C HIS A 165 -15.23 -6.56 -13.49
N ILE A 166 -15.27 -5.40 -14.14
CA ILE A 166 -14.09 -4.71 -14.68
C ILE A 166 -13.71 -3.49 -13.87
N VAL A 167 -12.41 -3.22 -13.82
CA VAL A 167 -11.87 -1.96 -13.30
C VAL A 167 -11.85 -0.96 -14.46
N LYS A 168 -12.81 -0.02 -14.49
CA LYS A 168 -12.99 0.92 -15.62
C LYS A 168 -11.81 1.85 -15.82
N ASP A 169 -11.13 2.20 -14.74
CA ASP A 169 -9.95 3.05 -14.67
C ASP A 169 -8.65 2.24 -14.59
N HIS A 170 -8.62 1.02 -15.14
CA HIS A 170 -7.47 0.10 -15.06
C HIS A 170 -6.14 0.71 -15.55
N GLN A 171 -6.17 1.76 -16.37
CA GLN A 171 -4.99 2.48 -16.84
C GLN A 171 -4.20 3.12 -15.69
N ASN A 172 -4.85 3.48 -14.59
CA ASN A 172 -4.25 4.11 -13.40
C ASN A 172 -3.66 3.08 -12.42
N TYR A 173 -3.83 1.78 -12.68
CA TYR A 173 -3.27 0.71 -11.86
C TYR A 173 -2.11 0.08 -12.61
N VAL A 174 -0.89 0.48 -12.27
CA VAL A 174 0.33 0.06 -12.96
C VAL A 174 1.05 -0.99 -12.13
N LEU A 175 1.22 -2.20 -12.70
CA LEU A 175 2.13 -3.19 -12.15
C LEU A 175 3.56 -2.68 -12.32
N GLN A 176 4.26 -2.41 -11.22
CA GLN A 176 5.57 -1.77 -11.30
C GLN A 176 6.63 -2.78 -11.76
N PRO A 177 7.63 -2.37 -12.56
CA PRO A 177 8.75 -3.25 -12.92
C PRO A 177 9.47 -3.86 -11.71
N LEU A 178 9.65 -3.08 -10.62
CA LEU A 178 10.21 -3.60 -9.36
C LEU A 178 9.35 -4.71 -8.76
N PHE A 179 8.02 -4.60 -8.89
CA PHE A 179 7.09 -5.59 -8.38
C PHE A 179 7.32 -6.92 -9.06
N GLU A 180 7.55 -6.91 -10.37
CA GLU A 180 7.82 -8.10 -11.17
C GLU A 180 9.23 -8.66 -10.94
N ALA A 181 10.20 -7.81 -10.60
CA ALA A 181 11.63 -8.15 -10.55
C ALA A 181 12.13 -8.69 -9.21
N LEU A 182 11.50 -8.33 -8.09
CA LEU A 182 11.99 -8.64 -6.74
C LEU A 182 10.84 -9.12 -5.86
N VAL A 183 11.06 -10.20 -5.10
CA VAL A 183 10.11 -10.70 -4.10
C VAL A 183 10.74 -10.73 -2.72
N LEU A 184 9.93 -10.46 -1.70
CA LEU A 184 10.30 -10.63 -0.30
C LEU A 184 9.55 -11.82 0.29
N VAL A 185 10.24 -12.68 1.03
CA VAL A 185 9.64 -13.84 1.73
C VAL A 185 9.98 -13.76 3.21
N ILE A 186 8.95 -13.83 4.06
CA ILE A 186 9.07 -13.70 5.52
C ILE A 186 8.43 -14.91 6.19
N ASP A 187 9.19 -15.58 7.05
CA ASP A 187 8.65 -16.59 7.95
C ASP A 187 8.37 -15.95 9.32
N PRO A 188 7.10 -15.80 9.74
CA PRO A 188 6.76 -15.25 11.03
C PRO A 188 7.00 -16.22 12.19
N GLY A 189 7.57 -17.42 11.98
CA GLY A 189 7.78 -18.42 13.04
C GLY A 189 8.56 -17.91 14.26
N ASN A 190 9.34 -16.83 14.11
CA ASN A 190 10.07 -16.18 15.21
C ASN A 190 9.37 -14.94 15.80
N TRP A 191 8.23 -14.52 15.25
CA TRP A 191 7.44 -13.40 15.76
C TRP A 191 6.61 -13.86 16.96
N LYS A 192 6.79 -13.20 18.11
CA LYS A 192 6.17 -13.54 19.39
C LYS A 192 5.03 -12.59 19.77
N GLY A 193 4.54 -11.81 18.80
CA GLY A 193 3.55 -10.77 19.04
C GLY A 193 4.15 -9.42 19.40
N GLU A 194 5.43 -9.19 19.07
CA GLU A 194 6.05 -7.87 19.23
C GLU A 194 5.34 -6.83 18.35
N ASP A 195 5.30 -5.58 18.81
CA ASP A 195 4.68 -4.50 18.07
C ASP A 195 5.51 -4.05 16.85
N SER A 196 4.89 -3.18 16.07
CA SER A 196 5.40 -2.66 14.82
C SER A 196 6.63 -1.75 14.95
N THR A 197 7.19 -1.53 16.14
CA THR A 197 8.47 -0.83 16.35
C THR A 197 9.65 -1.79 16.49
N LEU A 198 9.40 -3.06 16.79
CA LEU A 198 10.44 -4.04 17.14
C LEU A 198 10.71 -5.08 16.03
N ILE A 199 9.82 -5.20 15.04
CA ILE A 199 9.92 -6.24 14.01
C ILE A 199 10.96 -6.00 12.92
N GLY A 200 11.69 -4.87 12.95
CA GLY A 200 12.71 -4.54 11.93
C GLY A 200 13.86 -5.57 11.84
N ARG A 201 14.11 -6.32 12.93
CA ARG A 201 15.14 -7.36 12.98
C ARG A 201 14.68 -8.72 12.47
N LEU A 202 13.41 -8.87 12.08
CA LEU A 202 12.92 -10.14 11.56
C LEU A 202 13.68 -10.54 10.29
N PRO A 203 14.05 -11.83 10.15
CA PRO A 203 14.71 -12.30 8.95
C PRO A 203 13.74 -12.28 7.76
N VAL A 204 14.25 -11.81 6.63
CA VAL A 204 13.57 -11.72 5.33
C VAL A 204 14.48 -12.28 4.27
N THR A 205 13.93 -13.11 3.40
CA THR A 205 14.61 -13.53 2.17
C THR A 205 14.18 -12.63 1.02
N MET A 206 15.15 -12.00 0.35
CA MET A 206 14.93 -11.24 -0.87
C MET A 206 15.38 -12.06 -2.06
N ALA A 207 14.55 -12.18 -3.08
CA ALA A 207 14.87 -12.98 -4.25
C ALA A 207 14.56 -12.25 -5.56
N ARG A 208 15.55 -12.24 -6.46
CA ARG A 208 15.42 -11.73 -7.82
C ARG A 208 14.65 -12.74 -8.66
N THR A 209 13.64 -12.30 -9.38
CA THR A 209 12.79 -13.17 -10.20
C THR A 209 13.43 -13.48 -11.57
N GLY A 210 14.42 -12.67 -11.96
CA GLY A 210 15.02 -12.66 -13.29
C GLY A 210 14.25 -11.82 -14.32
N VAL A 211 13.18 -11.13 -13.91
CA VAL A 211 12.53 -10.12 -14.76
C VAL A 211 13.30 -8.82 -14.66
N GLU A 212 13.83 -8.35 -15.78
CA GLU A 212 14.58 -7.08 -15.86
C GLU A 212 13.88 -6.03 -16.74
N THR A 213 12.83 -6.42 -17.46
CA THR A 213 12.08 -5.54 -18.36
C THR A 213 11.51 -4.34 -17.59
N GLY A 214 11.79 -3.13 -18.09
CA GLY A 214 11.25 -1.89 -17.53
C GLY A 214 12.02 -1.36 -16.31
N LEU A 215 13.04 -2.05 -15.82
CA LEU A 215 13.94 -1.50 -14.81
C LEU A 215 14.92 -0.49 -15.42
N SER A 216 15.27 0.53 -14.64
CA SER A 216 16.30 1.51 -15.00
C SER A 216 17.70 0.90 -15.07
N SER A 217 17.93 -0.14 -14.26
CA SER A 217 19.18 -0.92 -14.22
C SER A 217 18.94 -2.26 -13.51
N PRO A 218 19.80 -3.27 -13.74
CA PRO A 218 19.70 -4.56 -13.05
C PRO A 218 19.68 -4.42 -11.52
N ILE A 219 19.04 -5.37 -10.85
CA ILE A 219 19.01 -5.44 -9.38
C ILE A 219 20.22 -6.27 -8.91
N THR A 220 21.10 -5.62 -8.14
CA THR A 220 22.24 -6.26 -7.46
C THR A 220 22.11 -6.04 -5.95
N PHE A 221 22.64 -6.97 -5.15
CA PHE A 221 22.67 -6.84 -3.69
C PHE A 221 23.98 -6.23 -3.18
N GLU A 222 24.78 -5.62 -4.06
CA GLU A 222 26.09 -5.07 -3.72
C GLU A 222 26.01 -3.94 -2.68
N SER A 223 24.96 -3.11 -2.73
CA SER A 223 24.76 -2.00 -1.80
C SER A 223 24.44 -2.43 -0.36
N ILE A 224 24.16 -3.72 -0.15
CA ILE A 224 23.81 -4.28 1.16
C ILE A 224 24.68 -5.47 1.54
N VAL A 225 25.81 -5.68 0.87
CA VAL A 225 26.66 -6.87 1.05
C VAL A 225 27.11 -7.09 2.50
N ASP A 226 27.33 -6.00 3.24
CA ASP A 226 27.72 -5.97 4.64
C ASP A 226 26.57 -6.31 5.61
N LYS A 227 25.34 -6.36 5.11
CA LYS A 227 24.11 -6.63 5.87
C LYS A 227 23.43 -7.95 5.48
N ILE A 228 24.04 -8.72 4.57
CA ILE A 228 23.55 -10.04 4.18
C ILE A 228 23.97 -11.07 5.22
N ASP A 229 22.99 -11.76 5.80
CA ASP A 229 23.23 -12.86 6.73
C ASP A 229 23.61 -14.15 6.00
N GLU A 230 23.02 -14.40 4.83
CA GLU A 230 23.17 -15.65 4.08
C GLU A 230 22.85 -15.47 2.58
N TYR A 231 23.59 -16.14 1.71
CA TYR A 231 23.27 -16.26 0.29
C TYR A 231 22.50 -17.57 0.03
N ILE A 232 21.34 -17.46 -0.62
CA ILE A 232 20.47 -18.60 -0.95
C ILE A 232 20.52 -18.81 -2.47
N GLY A 233 21.50 -19.61 -2.90
CA GLY A 233 21.82 -19.75 -4.32
C GLY A 233 22.33 -18.44 -4.93
N GLU A 234 22.14 -18.26 -6.23
CA GLU A 234 22.62 -17.07 -6.95
C GLU A 234 21.61 -15.92 -6.94
N THR A 235 20.33 -16.19 -6.71
CA THR A 235 19.25 -15.23 -6.96
C THR A 235 18.69 -14.61 -5.68
N ALA A 236 19.00 -15.15 -4.50
CA ALA A 236 18.40 -14.73 -3.24
C ALA A 236 19.39 -14.54 -2.11
N VAL A 237 19.04 -13.67 -1.18
CA VAL A 237 19.80 -13.33 0.02
C VAL A 237 18.88 -13.25 1.22
N LYS A 238 19.38 -13.59 2.41
CA LYS A 238 18.72 -13.40 3.69
C LYS A 238 19.31 -12.19 4.39
N THR A 239 18.43 -11.36 4.95
CA THR A 239 18.78 -10.13 5.66
C THR A 239 17.67 -9.79 6.67
N THR A 240 17.79 -8.69 7.39
CA THR A 240 16.71 -8.13 8.21
C THR A 240 15.64 -7.41 7.38
N LEU A 241 14.41 -7.34 7.92
CA LEU A 241 13.30 -6.57 7.37
C LEU A 241 13.66 -5.10 7.16
N GLU A 242 14.34 -4.49 8.13
CA GLU A 242 14.80 -3.10 8.04
C GLU A 242 15.69 -2.86 6.82
N THR A 243 16.68 -3.73 6.60
CA THR A 243 17.57 -3.65 5.45
C THR A 243 16.81 -3.88 4.15
N ALA A 244 15.90 -4.86 4.11
CA ALA A 244 15.11 -5.15 2.93
C ALA A 244 14.21 -3.97 2.51
N ILE A 245 13.51 -3.35 3.46
CA ILE A 245 12.64 -2.20 3.19
C ILE A 245 13.45 -0.97 2.80
N THR A 246 14.60 -0.74 3.42
CA THR A 246 15.52 0.33 3.02
C THR A 246 16.00 0.14 1.58
N PHE A 247 16.45 -1.06 1.24
CA PHE A 247 16.90 -1.41 -0.11
C PHE A 247 15.79 -1.22 -1.16
N VAL A 248 14.56 -1.67 -0.88
CA VAL A 248 13.43 -1.48 -1.78
C VAL A 248 13.07 0.00 -1.95
N THR A 249 13.15 0.80 -0.88
CA THR A 249 12.90 2.25 -0.93
C THR A 249 13.93 2.96 -1.82
N GLU A 250 15.21 2.56 -1.72
CA GLU A 250 16.28 3.07 -2.59
C GLU A 250 16.08 2.68 -4.05
N LEU A 251 15.62 1.46 -4.32
CA LEU A 251 15.24 1.01 -5.66
C LEU A 251 14.06 1.82 -6.21
N GLU A 252 12.99 2.02 -5.44
CA GLU A 252 11.84 2.85 -5.85
C GLU A 252 12.28 4.28 -6.18
N ALA A 253 13.15 4.87 -5.37
CA ALA A 253 13.72 6.19 -5.63
C ALA A 253 14.61 6.21 -6.88
N ARG A 254 15.37 5.13 -7.15
CA ARG A 254 16.13 4.97 -8.39
C ARG A 254 15.22 4.94 -9.62
N GLU A 255 14.18 4.11 -9.61
CA GLU A 255 13.24 4.03 -10.73
C GLU A 255 12.48 5.35 -10.92
N THR A 256 12.05 5.98 -9.83
CA THR A 256 11.35 7.28 -9.87
C THR A 256 12.21 8.39 -10.47
N ARG A 257 13.52 8.38 -10.24
CA ARG A 257 14.44 9.37 -10.85
C ARG A 257 14.53 9.24 -12.37
N VAL A 258 14.35 8.03 -12.90
CA VAL A 258 14.50 7.76 -14.34
C VAL A 258 13.16 7.88 -15.07
N PHE A 259 12.09 7.33 -14.49
CA PHE A 259 10.79 7.22 -15.16
C PHE A 259 9.71 8.15 -14.59
N GLY A 260 10.01 8.86 -13.50
CA GLY A 260 8.98 9.49 -12.68
C GLY A 260 8.11 8.46 -11.96
N LEU A 261 7.12 8.95 -11.23
CA LEU A 261 6.12 8.09 -10.61
C LEU A 261 5.15 7.53 -11.65
N GLN A 262 4.86 6.23 -11.56
CA GLN A 262 3.94 5.52 -12.45
C GLN A 262 2.78 4.88 -11.64
N PRO A 263 1.50 5.16 -11.91
CA PRO A 263 1.02 6.13 -12.89
C PRO A 263 1.49 7.55 -12.55
N ASN A 264 1.53 8.41 -13.57
CA ASN A 264 1.86 9.82 -13.40
C ASN A 264 0.79 10.48 -12.52
N PRO A 265 1.12 11.02 -11.33
CA PRO A 265 0.12 11.54 -10.40
C PRO A 265 -0.70 12.72 -10.93
N ILE A 266 -0.13 13.51 -11.84
CA ILE A 266 -0.83 14.65 -12.47
C ILE A 266 -1.82 14.12 -13.50
N ALA A 267 -1.41 13.16 -14.33
CA ALA A 267 -2.25 12.62 -15.40
C ALA A 267 -3.37 11.71 -14.86
N SER A 268 -3.11 10.99 -13.77
CA SER A 268 -4.11 10.13 -13.11
C SER A 268 -4.94 10.86 -12.05
N TRP A 269 -4.78 12.17 -11.91
CA TRP A 269 -5.51 12.94 -10.91
C TRP A 269 -7.00 13.01 -11.25
N ASP A 270 -7.82 12.50 -10.34
CA ASP A 270 -9.27 12.66 -10.38
C ASP A 270 -9.77 12.97 -8.96
N PRO A 271 -10.26 14.20 -8.70
CA PRO A 271 -10.75 14.58 -7.39
C PRO A 271 -12.05 13.85 -7.01
N ASP A 272 -12.84 13.42 -8.00
CA ASP A 272 -14.12 12.74 -7.76
C ASP A 272 -13.91 11.28 -7.41
N TYR A 273 -12.90 10.65 -8.00
CA TYR A 273 -12.42 9.35 -7.57
C TYR A 273 -11.81 9.41 -6.18
N SER A 274 -10.91 10.38 -5.93
CA SER A 274 -10.10 10.42 -4.71
C SER A 274 -10.93 10.81 -3.48
N PHE A 275 -11.82 11.79 -3.62
CA PHE A 275 -12.65 12.26 -2.50
C PHE A 275 -14.01 12.78 -3.00
N PRO A 276 -15.00 11.91 -3.29
CA PRO A 276 -16.28 12.29 -3.92
C PRO A 276 -17.02 13.45 -3.22
N GLN A 277 -16.83 13.60 -1.91
CA GLN A 277 -17.47 14.61 -1.07
C GLN A 277 -16.74 15.96 -1.06
N TRP A 278 -15.70 16.14 -1.89
CA TRP A 278 -14.89 17.36 -1.83
C TRP A 278 -15.68 18.62 -2.16
N ARG A 279 -16.66 18.49 -3.07
CA ARG A 279 -17.55 19.58 -3.47
C ARG A 279 -18.42 20.07 -2.32
N ASP A 280 -18.73 19.22 -1.34
CA ASP A 280 -19.47 19.64 -0.16
C ASP A 280 -18.66 20.61 0.69
N ILE A 281 -17.34 20.41 0.73
CA ILE A 281 -16.39 21.20 1.52
C ILE A 281 -15.95 22.45 0.76
N MET A 282 -15.83 22.38 -0.57
CA MET A 282 -15.34 23.45 -1.43
C MET A 282 -16.23 23.62 -2.69
N PRO A 283 -17.51 24.01 -2.54
CA PRO A 283 -18.50 23.97 -3.64
C PRO A 283 -18.25 24.95 -4.78
N TYR A 284 -17.48 26.00 -4.54
CA TYR A 284 -17.21 27.08 -5.50
C TYR A 284 -15.76 27.12 -5.98
N ASP A 285 -14.93 26.16 -5.53
CA ASP A 285 -13.52 26.10 -5.87
C ASP A 285 -13.23 24.96 -6.84
N GLN A 286 -12.06 25.02 -7.48
CA GLN A 286 -11.48 23.90 -8.21
C GLN A 286 -10.43 23.18 -7.35
N MET A 287 -10.46 21.85 -7.39
CA MET A 287 -9.45 21.00 -6.79
C MET A 287 -8.39 20.61 -7.82
N ILE A 288 -7.19 21.19 -7.70
CA ILE A 288 -6.07 20.96 -8.60
C ILE A 288 -5.05 20.06 -7.89
N GLY A 289 -4.86 18.85 -8.43
CA GLY A 289 -3.96 17.85 -7.85
C GLY A 289 -2.55 17.80 -8.46
N PRO A 290 -1.77 16.76 -8.12
CA PRO A 290 -2.10 15.69 -7.15
C PRO A 290 -2.27 16.21 -5.72
N SER A 291 -2.86 15.41 -4.82
CA SER A 291 -3.20 15.85 -3.47
C SER A 291 -1.97 16.15 -2.60
N THR A 292 -0.78 15.68 -2.96
CA THR A 292 0.49 16.11 -2.35
C THR A 292 0.79 17.60 -2.52
N ARG A 293 0.12 18.28 -3.46
CA ARG A 293 0.23 19.74 -3.66
C ARG A 293 -0.77 20.55 -2.85
N PHE A 294 -1.66 19.88 -2.10
CA PHE A 294 -2.72 20.56 -1.35
C PHE A 294 -2.19 21.34 -0.15
N VAL A 295 -1.10 20.87 0.44
CA VAL A 295 -0.63 21.36 1.74
C VAL A 295 0.77 21.92 1.63
N ASP A 296 0.88 23.22 1.85
CA ASP A 296 2.13 23.88 2.17
C ASP A 296 2.29 23.88 3.70
N ILE A 297 3.07 22.93 4.22
CA ILE A 297 3.20 22.68 5.67
C ILE A 297 3.68 23.94 6.40
N GLU A 298 4.56 24.73 5.79
CA GLU A 298 5.12 25.94 6.42
C GLU A 298 4.04 27.01 6.60
N LYS A 299 3.13 27.14 5.63
CA LYS A 299 1.99 28.07 5.71
C LYS A 299 0.90 27.59 6.64
N CYS A 300 0.69 26.28 6.73
CA CYS A 300 -0.42 25.69 7.48
C CYS A 300 -0.03 25.18 8.87
N LEU A 301 1.15 25.52 9.39
CA LEU A 301 1.67 24.92 10.63
C LEU A 301 0.74 25.10 11.84
N GLN A 302 0.18 26.31 12.02
CA GLN A 302 -0.74 26.59 13.13
C GLN A 302 -2.05 25.80 12.99
N SER A 303 -2.63 25.79 11.79
CA SER A 303 -3.84 25.02 11.46
C SER A 303 -3.63 23.51 11.61
N LEU A 304 -2.43 23.01 11.27
CA LEU A 304 -2.04 21.63 11.48
C LEU A 304 -1.95 21.28 12.97
N GLN A 305 -1.31 22.13 13.77
CA GLN A 305 -1.26 21.95 15.22
C GLN A 305 -2.66 21.92 15.84
N GLN A 306 -3.54 22.83 15.42
CA GLN A 306 -4.93 22.86 15.87
C GLN A 306 -5.69 21.58 15.49
N LEU A 307 -5.54 21.11 14.24
CA LEU A 307 -6.12 19.84 13.81
C LEU A 307 -5.59 18.64 14.60
N GLN A 308 -4.30 18.65 14.98
CA GLN A 308 -3.66 17.60 15.79
C GLN A 308 -3.98 17.68 17.28
N GLN A 309 -4.42 18.84 17.79
CA GLN A 309 -4.91 18.98 19.16
C GLN A 309 -6.37 18.53 19.25
N ASN A 310 -7.19 18.90 18.26
CA ASN A 310 -8.60 18.57 18.21
C ASN A 310 -8.87 17.15 17.68
N ASN A 311 -7.92 16.58 16.94
CA ASN A 311 -7.97 15.20 16.48
C ASN A 311 -6.65 14.49 16.77
N ARG A 312 -6.69 13.17 16.98
CA ARG A 312 -5.51 12.36 17.33
C ARG A 312 -4.36 12.51 16.32
N ASN A 313 -3.13 12.58 16.84
CA ASN A 313 -1.89 12.56 16.05
C ASN A 313 -1.75 11.24 15.27
N TRP A 314 -1.04 11.26 14.13
CA TRP A 314 -0.79 10.12 13.24
C TRP A 314 -0.22 8.91 13.97
N ASP A 315 0.73 9.13 14.89
CA ASP A 315 1.32 8.05 15.69
C ASP A 315 0.30 7.36 16.59
N GLN A 316 -0.60 8.14 17.19
CA GLN A 316 -1.71 7.62 17.98
C GLN A 316 -2.70 6.84 17.11
N GLN A 317 -2.95 7.29 15.88
CA GLN A 317 -3.81 6.56 14.93
C GLN A 317 -3.21 5.21 14.52
N TYR A 318 -1.87 5.10 14.36
CA TYR A 318 -1.22 3.82 14.06
C TYR A 318 -1.38 2.80 15.18
N VAL A 319 -1.21 3.24 16.43
CA VAL A 319 -1.39 2.42 17.63
C VAL A 319 -2.87 2.07 17.82
N ASP A 320 -3.77 3.03 17.65
CA ASP A 320 -5.21 2.81 17.81
C ASP A 320 -5.78 1.84 16.77
N VAL A 321 -5.27 1.82 15.53
CA VAL A 321 -5.67 0.80 14.55
C VAL A 321 -5.16 -0.58 14.98
N GLU A 322 -3.91 -0.68 15.42
CA GLU A 322 -3.36 -1.95 15.94
C GLU A 322 -4.17 -2.46 17.15
N GLU A 323 -4.49 -1.58 18.10
CA GLU A 323 -5.26 -1.90 19.30
C GLU A 323 -6.76 -2.14 19.04
N ARG A 324 -7.42 -1.30 18.23
CA ARG A 324 -8.86 -1.43 17.90
C ARG A 324 -9.11 -2.76 17.21
N GLU A 325 -8.30 -3.10 16.24
CA GLU A 325 -8.46 -4.34 15.46
C GLU A 325 -8.07 -5.56 16.32
N ALA A 326 -7.06 -5.42 17.20
CA ALA A 326 -6.77 -6.44 18.21
C ALA A 326 -7.95 -6.70 19.16
N ARG A 327 -8.68 -5.67 19.58
CA ARG A 327 -9.88 -5.77 20.42
C ARG A 327 -11.06 -6.39 19.67
N GLN A 328 -11.37 -5.92 18.47
CA GLN A 328 -12.49 -6.45 17.65
C GLN A 328 -12.32 -7.93 17.33
N TYR A 329 -11.09 -8.41 17.10
CA TYR A 329 -10.84 -9.82 16.87
C TYR A 329 -11.02 -10.69 18.11
N ILE A 330 -10.66 -10.19 19.30
CA ILE A 330 -10.92 -10.90 20.56
C ILE A 330 -12.44 -11.04 20.76
N GLU A 331 -13.21 -9.99 20.46
CA GLU A 331 -14.68 -10.02 20.51
C GLU A 331 -15.34 -10.91 19.45
N TRP A 332 -14.66 -11.23 18.35
CA TRP A 332 -15.17 -12.12 17.29
C TRP A 332 -14.84 -13.61 17.52
N ILE A 333 -13.88 -13.93 18.38
CA ILE A 333 -13.40 -15.30 18.64
C ILE A 333 -13.79 -15.81 20.03
N CYS A 334 -14.00 -14.91 20.99
CA CYS A 334 -14.64 -15.21 22.27
C CYS A 334 -16.16 -15.03 22.13
#